data_AF-A0A662CH94-F1
#
_entry.id   AF-A0A662CH94-F1
#
_cell.length_a   1.000
_cell.length_b   1.000
_cell.length_c   1.000
_cell.angle_alpha   90.00
_cell.angle_beta   90.00
_cell.angle_gamma   90.00
#
_symmetry.space_group_name_H-M   'P 1'
#
loop_
_entity.id
_entity.type
_entity.pdbx_description
1 polymer ?
#
loop_
_entity_poly.entity_id
_entity_poly.type
_entity_poly.pdbx_seq_one_letter_code
_entity_poly.pdbx_strand_id
1 'polypeptide(L)'
;MKATPTKTGSHPSSSRYKEVKPWWFLLRREPRGKSNSPLIREIETMLSSAPILELQGVTIRFGGLTAVAQVDLTLYEGEILGLIGPNGAGKTTLFN
;
A
#
# COMPACT_ATOMS: atom_id res chain seq x y z
N MET A 1 -36.71 -16.32 -33.47
CA MET A 1 -36.82 -14.88 -33.14
C MET A 1 -35.90 -14.55 -31.97
N LYS A 2 -34.71 -13.99 -32.22
CA LYS A 2 -33.95 -13.22 -31.23
C LYS A 2 -33.20 -12.13 -31.98
N ALA A 3 -33.67 -10.90 -31.82
CA ALA A 3 -33.08 -9.71 -32.40
C ALA A 3 -31.81 -9.33 -31.63
N THR A 4 -30.73 -9.05 -32.36
CA THR A 4 -29.54 -8.36 -31.86
C THR A 4 -29.84 -6.85 -31.79
N PRO A 5 -29.61 -6.17 -30.66
CA PRO A 5 -29.59 -4.72 -30.66
C PRO A 5 -28.21 -4.23 -31.10
N THR A 6 -28.15 -3.78 -32.34
CA THR A 6 -27.11 -2.86 -32.84
C THR A 6 -27.30 -1.53 -32.11
N LYS A 7 -26.27 -1.03 -31.42
CA LYS A 7 -26.27 0.35 -30.91
C LYS A 7 -25.08 1.12 -31.46
N THR A 8 -25.30 1.69 -32.64
CA THR A 8 -24.57 2.83 -33.17
C THR A 8 -24.76 4.00 -32.20
N GLY A 9 -23.68 4.49 -31.61
CA GLY A 9 -23.70 5.58 -30.63
C GLY A 9 -22.51 6.50 -30.87
N SER A 10 -22.83 7.69 -31.33
CA SER A 10 -21.98 8.84 -31.59
C SER A 10 -20.98 9.17 -30.47
N HIS A 11 -19.83 9.72 -30.86
CA HIS A 11 -18.89 10.37 -29.95
C HIS A 11 -19.60 11.50 -29.19
N PRO A 12 -19.63 11.49 -27.84
CA PRO A 12 -19.96 12.69 -27.09
C PRO A 12 -18.73 13.58 -27.00
N SER A 13 -18.95 14.81 -27.46
CA SER A 13 -18.17 16.03 -27.28
C SER A 13 -17.43 16.11 -25.94
N SER A 14 -16.19 16.58 -26.02
CA SER A 14 -15.30 16.99 -24.95
C SER A 14 -15.94 18.04 -24.03
N SER A 15 -16.65 17.61 -22.98
CA SER A 15 -16.93 18.49 -21.85
C SER A 15 -17.43 17.69 -20.64
N ARG A 16 -16.71 17.85 -19.53
CA ARG A 16 -16.87 17.14 -18.24
C ARG A 16 -16.36 15.69 -18.20
N TYR A 17 -15.05 15.54 -18.11
CA TYR A 17 -14.52 14.54 -17.18
C TYR A 17 -14.96 14.94 -15.78
N LYS A 18 -16.04 14.33 -15.29
CA LYS A 18 -16.27 14.27 -13.85
C LYS A 18 -15.06 13.56 -13.27
N GLU A 19 -14.45 14.18 -12.27
CA GLU A 19 -13.28 13.69 -11.55
C GLU A 19 -13.57 12.28 -11.00
N VAL A 20 -13.31 11.26 -11.81
CA VAL A 20 -13.44 9.85 -11.41
C VAL A 20 -12.25 9.58 -10.52
N LYS A 21 -12.49 9.63 -9.20
CA LYS A 21 -11.51 9.20 -8.23
C LYS A 21 -11.06 7.79 -8.61
N PRO A 22 -9.77 7.57 -8.83
CA PRO A 22 -9.28 6.26 -9.22
C PRO A 22 -9.71 5.19 -8.23
N TRP A 23 -9.94 3.97 -8.69
CA TRP A 23 -10.42 2.87 -7.82
C TRP A 23 -9.50 2.63 -6.61
N TRP A 24 -8.19 2.87 -6.74
CA TRP A 24 -7.24 2.79 -5.61
C TRP A 24 -7.50 3.84 -4.52
N PHE A 25 -8.17 4.93 -4.86
CA PHE A 25 -8.58 5.99 -3.95
C PHE A 25 -9.70 5.54 -2.99
N LEU A 26 -10.52 4.55 -3.39
CA LEU A 26 -11.51 3.90 -2.50
C LEU A 26 -10.87 2.84 -1.60
N LEU A 27 -9.70 2.31 -2.00
CA LEU A 27 -8.92 1.36 -1.19
C LEU A 27 -7.98 2.06 -0.20
N ARG A 28 -7.76 3.36 -0.36
CA ARG A 28 -7.06 4.17 0.64
C ARG A 28 -8.02 4.43 1.80
N ARG A 29 -8.03 3.50 2.77
CA ARG A 29 -8.52 3.86 4.11
C ARG A 29 -7.61 4.96 4.62
N GLU A 30 -8.17 6.14 4.84
CA GLU A 30 -7.53 7.13 5.69
C GLU A 30 -7.26 6.43 7.03
N PRO A 31 -6.02 6.47 7.56
CA PRO A 31 -5.75 5.96 8.89
C PRO A 31 -6.69 6.72 9.83
N ARG A 32 -7.70 6.02 10.38
CA ARG A 32 -8.65 6.62 11.32
C ARG A 32 -7.82 7.29 12.40
N GLY A 33 -8.01 8.60 12.52
CA GLY A 33 -7.11 9.48 13.26
C GLY A 33 -6.77 8.94 14.64
N LYS A 34 -5.48 8.96 14.96
CA LYS A 34 -4.99 8.94 16.34
C LYS A 34 -5.75 10.02 17.13
N SER A 35 -6.15 9.71 18.36
CA SER A 35 -6.96 10.58 19.22
C SER A 35 -6.51 12.05 19.17
N ASN A 36 -7.46 12.98 19.00
CA ASN A 36 -7.17 14.43 18.93
C ASN A 36 -6.92 15.08 20.30
N SER A 37 -6.80 14.29 21.36
CA SER A 37 -6.49 14.79 22.70
C SER A 37 -4.98 15.05 22.86
N PRO A 38 -4.56 16.30 23.15
CA PRO A 38 -3.14 16.65 23.23
C PRO A 38 -2.39 15.85 24.32
N LEU A 39 -3.06 15.45 25.40
CA LEU A 39 -2.48 14.62 26.46
C LEU A 39 -2.26 13.15 26.05
N ILE A 40 -3.08 12.61 25.15
CA ILE A 40 -2.95 11.21 24.69
C ILE A 40 -1.75 11.08 23.74
N ARG A 41 -1.50 12.09 22.90
CA ARG A 41 -0.37 12.10 21.96
C ARG A 41 0.99 12.23 22.62
N GLU A 42 1.09 13.02 23.69
CA GLU A 42 2.35 13.20 24.43
C GLU A 42 2.81 11.87 25.06
N ILE A 43 1.86 11.07 25.57
CA ILE A 43 2.10 9.73 26.09
C ILE A 43 2.42 8.73 24.95
N GLU A 44 1.70 8.78 23.83
CA GLU A 44 1.96 7.97 22.63
C GLU A 44 3.37 8.20 22.04
N THR A 45 3.93 9.41 22.22
CA THR A 45 5.22 9.83 21.65
C THR A 45 6.39 9.58 22.60
N MET A 46 6.17 9.57 23.92
CA MET A 46 7.19 9.11 24.88
C MET A 46 7.22 7.59 25.04
N LEU A 47 6.11 6.92 24.69
CA LEU A 47 5.99 5.47 24.62
C LEU A 47 6.05 4.94 23.18
N SER A 48 6.33 5.76 22.16
CA SER A 48 6.67 5.25 20.83
C SER A 48 8.07 4.65 20.91
N SER A 49 8.05 3.45 21.50
CA SER A 49 9.10 2.52 21.83
C SER A 49 10.03 2.30 20.64
N ALA A 50 11.25 1.82 20.95
CA ALA A 50 12.16 1.31 19.95
C ALA A 50 11.42 0.42 18.92
N PRO A 51 11.80 0.48 17.64
CA PRO A 51 11.12 -0.28 16.60
C PRO A 51 11.08 -1.77 16.96
N ILE A 52 9.94 -2.40 16.72
CA ILE A 52 9.77 -3.85 16.99
C ILE A 52 10.44 -4.70 15.90
N LEU A 53 10.64 -4.12 14.72
CA LEU A 53 11.40 -4.72 13.62
C LEU A 53 12.16 -3.61 12.90
N GLU A 54 13.45 -3.82 12.71
CA GLU A 54 14.31 -2.94 11.94
C GLU A 54 15.20 -3.78 11.01
N LEU A 55 15.06 -3.54 9.72
CA LEU A 55 15.90 -4.07 8.66
C LEU A 55 16.73 -2.92 8.11
N GLN A 56 18.05 -3.12 8.00
CA GLN A 56 18.97 -2.16 7.41
C GLN A 56 19.80 -2.85 6.33
N GLY A 57 19.67 -2.39 5.08
CA GLY A 57 20.47 -2.85 3.94
C GLY A 57 20.30 -4.34 3.59
N VAL A 58 19.19 -4.97 3.96
CA VAL A 58 19.03 -6.43 3.86
C VAL A 58 19.05 -6.88 2.40
N THR A 59 19.93 -7.83 2.10
CA THR A 59 20.06 -8.44 0.78
C THR A 59 20.00 -9.95 0.92
N ILE A 60 19.10 -10.60 0.17
CA ILE A 60 18.90 -12.05 0.20
C ILE A 60 19.15 -12.60 -1.20
N ARG A 61 20.02 -13.61 -1.28
CA ARG A 61 20.45 -14.25 -2.53
C ARG A 61 20.25 -15.75 -2.46
N PHE A 62 19.77 -16.33 -3.56
CA PHE A 62 19.68 -17.78 -3.75
C PHE A 62 20.49 -18.16 -4.98
N GLY A 63 21.65 -18.78 -4.77
CA GLY A 63 22.60 -19.07 -5.85
C GLY A 63 23.00 -17.79 -6.59
N GLY A 64 22.79 -17.75 -7.90
CA GLY A 64 23.07 -16.59 -8.75
C GLY A 64 21.96 -15.51 -8.76
N LEU A 65 20.82 -15.74 -8.09
CA LEU A 65 19.68 -14.83 -8.09
C LEU A 65 19.68 -13.95 -6.84
N THR A 66 19.58 -12.63 -7.02
CA THR A 66 19.28 -11.70 -5.91
C THR A 66 17.77 -11.58 -5.79
N ALA A 67 17.21 -12.12 -4.71
CA ALA A 67 15.76 -12.13 -4.45
C ALA A 67 15.29 -10.88 -3.70
N VAL A 68 16.16 -10.31 -2.86
CA VAL A 68 15.96 -9.05 -2.14
C VAL A 68 17.28 -8.28 -2.18
N ALA A 69 17.25 -6.98 -2.47
CA ALA A 69 18.46 -6.14 -2.53
C ALA A 69 18.28 -4.86 -1.72
N GLN A 70 19.17 -4.65 -0.75
CA GLN A 70 19.29 -3.43 0.05
C GLN A 70 17.94 -2.89 0.57
N VAL A 71 17.18 -3.74 1.25
CA VAL A 71 15.90 -3.34 1.83
C VAL A 71 16.11 -2.78 3.24
N ASP A 72 15.65 -1.54 3.42
CA ASP A 72 15.47 -0.90 4.70
C ASP A 72 13.98 -0.93 5.08
N LEU A 73 13.65 -1.35 6.30
CA LEU A 73 12.28 -1.45 6.78
C LEU A 73 12.24 -1.26 8.29
N THR A 74 11.35 -0.39 8.75
CA THR A 74 11.13 -0.16 10.18
C THR A 74 9.65 -0.36 10.47
N LEU A 75 9.34 -1.11 11.52
CA LEU A 75 7.99 -1.33 12.01
C LEU A 75 7.94 -0.96 13.49
N TYR A 76 6.99 -0.11 13.85
CA TYR A 76 6.72 0.25 15.23
C TYR A 76 5.53 -0.54 15.79
N GLU A 77 5.42 -0.53 17.12
CA GLU A 77 4.32 -1.18 17.80
C GLU A 77 2.96 -0.60 17.36
N GLY A 78 1.99 -1.49 17.10
CA GLY A 78 0.65 -1.10 16.64
C GLY A 78 0.55 -0.76 15.14
N GLU A 79 1.65 -0.82 14.39
CA GLU A 79 1.62 -0.61 12.94
C GLU A 79 1.32 -1.90 12.18
N ILE A 80 0.57 -1.76 11.08
CA ILE A 80 0.33 -2.84 10.12
C ILE A 80 0.94 -2.42 8.79
N LEU A 81 2.04 -3.07 8.42
CA LEU A 81 2.72 -2.85 7.15
C LEU A 81 2.32 -3.92 6.13
N GLY A 82 1.81 -3.48 4.98
CA GLY A 82 1.48 -4.36 3.85
C GLY A 82 2.58 -4.33 2.78
N LEU A 83 3.23 -5.46 2.53
CA LEU A 83 4.16 -5.59 1.41
C LEU A 83 3.41 -6.06 0.16
N ILE A 84 3.35 -5.21 -0.87
CA ILE A 84 2.66 -5.50 -2.14
C ILE A 84 3.67 -5.47 -3.29
N GLY A 85 3.54 -6.43 -4.21
CA GLY A 85 4.39 -6.55 -5.38
C GLY A 85 4.00 -7.75 -6.24
N PRO A 86 4.47 -7.82 -7.50
CA PRO A 86 4.16 -8.92 -8.40
C PRO A 86 4.67 -10.28 -7.88
N ASN A 87 4.22 -11.37 -8.48
CA ASN A 87 4.75 -12.70 -8.17
C ASN A 87 6.26 -12.75 -8.43
N GLY A 88 7.02 -13.33 -7.50
CA GLY A 88 8.48 -13.40 -7.58
C GLY A 88 9.23 -12.15 -7.09
N ALA A 89 8.55 -11.10 -6.62
CA ALA A 89 9.19 -9.87 -6.11
C ALA A 89 9.94 -10.03 -4.76
N GLY A 90 10.18 -11.26 -4.29
CA GLY A 90 10.89 -11.48 -3.02
C GLY A 90 10.07 -11.24 -1.75
N LYS A 91 8.73 -11.08 -1.85
CA LYS A 91 7.87 -10.81 -0.68
C LYS A 91 8.00 -11.87 0.41
N THR A 92 7.78 -13.14 0.07
CA THR A 92 7.94 -14.26 1.01
C THR A 92 9.39 -14.39 1.48
N THR A 93 10.35 -14.10 0.60
CA THR A 93 11.78 -14.11 0.93
C THR A 93 12.15 -13.06 1.98
N LEU A 94 11.51 -11.90 2.00
CA LEU A 94 11.79 -10.86 2.99
C LEU A 94 11.35 -11.25 4.41
N PHE A 95 10.37 -12.15 4.54
CA PHE A 95 9.78 -12.54 5.83
C PHE A 95 10.19 -13.94 6.33
N ASN A 96 11.07 -14.65 5.61
CA ASN A 96 11.54 -15.98 5.98
C ASN A 96 13.06 -16.03 6.03
#